data_AF-A0A327NRY5-F1
#
_entry.id   AF-A0A327NRY5-F1
#
_cell.length_a   1.000
_cell.length_b   1.000
_cell.length_c   1.000
_cell.angle_alpha   90.00
_cell.angle_beta   90.00
_cell.angle_gamma   90.00
#
_symmetry.space_group_name_H-M   'P 1'
#
loop_
_entity.id
_entity.type
_entity.pdbx_description
1 polymer ?
#
loop_
_entity_poly.entity_id
_entity_poly.type
_entity_poly.pdbx_seq_one_letter_code
_entity_poly.pdbx_strand_id
1 'polypeptide(L)'
;MEKLTPQQIDRIHNYLLQSGLSNELLNELLDHLVCEVEHYLWIGLPFESALEKTLMDANADSVQKLRKLYQQELAFSDAQLAEASLDDILFQFRNKSYGAYSLRQSYQKTLAYALSGALGLGLMMIALLHLISQKNWTYWSPWGMVWIIGVGIVAGAVVMYFLQQERWEPVPNRDAR
;
A
#
# COMPACT_ATOMS: atom_id res chain seq x y z
N MET A 1 36.62 -1.49 -3.86
CA MET A 1 35.82 -0.33 -3.45
C MET A 1 36.77 0.61 -2.74
N GLU A 2 37.04 1.75 -3.36
CA GLU A 2 37.82 2.81 -2.73
C GLU A 2 36.89 3.47 -1.69
N LYS A 3 37.24 3.37 -0.42
CA LYS A 3 36.39 3.86 0.66
C LYS A 3 36.69 5.32 0.95
N LEU A 4 35.64 6.08 1.24
CA LEU A 4 35.80 7.47 1.65
C LEU A 4 36.55 7.58 2.98
N THR A 5 37.40 8.61 3.09
CA THR A 5 38.07 8.93 4.35
C THR A 5 37.09 9.57 5.34
N PRO A 6 37.34 9.46 6.65
CA PRO A 6 36.49 10.08 7.67
C PRO A 6 36.30 11.60 7.46
N GLN A 7 37.33 12.29 6.97
CA GLN A 7 37.27 13.73 6.68
C GLN A 7 36.35 14.07 5.50
N GLN A 8 36.26 13.19 4.49
CA GLN A 8 35.38 13.37 3.35
C GLN A 8 33.92 13.10 3.72
N ILE A 9 33.67 12.12 4.59
CA ILE A 9 32.34 11.82 5.14
C ILE A 9 31.84 13.01 5.97
N ASP A 10 32.68 13.61 6.81
CA ASP A 10 32.34 14.81 7.58
C ASP A 10 31.94 15.99 6.69
N ARG A 11 32.56 16.11 5.51
CA ARG A 11 32.23 17.19 4.56
C ARG A 11 30.83 17.01 3.95
N ILE A 12 30.45 15.78 3.63
CA ILE A 12 29.10 15.44 3.15
C ILE A 12 28.08 15.66 4.27
N HIS A 13 28.41 15.19 5.48
CA HIS A 13 27.58 15.37 6.68
C HIS A 13 27.30 16.86 6.99
N ASN A 14 28.33 17.70 6.96
CA ASN A 14 28.18 19.14 7.17
C ASN A 14 27.32 19.83 6.11
N TYR A 15 27.40 19.39 4.85
CA TYR A 15 26.55 19.90 3.76
C TYR A 15 25.07 19.53 3.96
N LEU A 16 24.80 18.31 4.41
CA LEU A 16 23.46 17.84 4.76
C LEU A 16 22.88 18.55 5.99
N LEU A 17 23.70 18.84 6.99
CA LEU A 17 23.31 19.64 8.15
C LEU A 17 22.89 21.06 7.77
N GLN A 18 23.62 21.71 6.85
CA GLN A 18 23.26 23.05 6.36
C GLN A 18 21.94 23.07 5.58
N SER A 19 21.54 21.92 5.02
CA SER A 19 20.23 21.74 4.36
C SER A 19 19.06 21.61 5.37
N GLY A 20 19.36 21.50 6.67
CA GLY A 20 18.40 21.48 7.77
C GLY A 20 17.58 20.19 7.88
N LEU A 21 18.14 19.06 7.46
CA LEU A 21 17.50 17.74 7.54
C LEU A 21 17.35 17.27 9.01
N SER A 22 16.32 16.48 9.30
CA SER A 22 16.18 15.81 10.60
C SER A 22 17.22 14.69 10.74
N ASN A 23 17.61 14.36 11.97
CA ASN A 23 18.68 13.39 12.24
C ASN A 23 18.43 12.00 11.63
N GLU A 24 17.19 11.48 11.60
CA GLU A 24 16.91 10.20 10.94
C GLU A 24 17.09 10.26 9.42
N LEU A 25 16.56 11.30 8.79
CA LEU A 25 16.61 11.45 7.33
C LEU A 25 18.03 11.78 6.85
N LEU A 26 18.79 12.49 7.70
CA LEU A 26 20.19 12.81 7.48
C LEU A 26 21.08 11.58 7.48
N ASN A 27 20.88 10.63 8.41
CA ASN A 27 21.68 9.40 8.45
C ASN A 27 21.41 8.51 7.22
N GLU A 28 20.15 8.37 6.81
CA GLU A 28 19.78 7.59 5.62
C GLU A 28 20.34 8.21 4.33
N LEU A 29 20.19 9.53 4.16
CA LEU A 29 20.73 10.23 3.01
C LEU A 29 22.27 10.23 2.99
N LEU A 30 22.91 10.34 4.15
CA LEU A 30 24.37 10.28 4.25
C LEU A 30 24.89 8.94 3.75
N ASP A 31 24.31 7.82 4.20
CA ASP A 31 24.73 6.49 3.78
C ASP A 31 24.57 6.28 2.26
N HIS A 32 23.44 6.72 1.71
CA HIS A 32 23.21 6.64 0.27
C HIS A 32 24.15 7.54 -0.55
N LEU A 33 24.41 8.77 -0.10
CA LEU A 33 25.31 9.71 -0.79
C LEU A 33 26.77 9.28 -0.70
N VAL A 34 27.19 8.74 0.43
CA VAL A 34 28.54 8.15 0.61
C VAL A 34 28.72 6.99 -0.38
N CYS A 35 27.75 6.09 -0.49
CA CYS A 35 27.80 4.97 -1.44
C CYS A 35 27.88 5.45 -2.91
N GLU A 36 27.12 6.48 -3.27
CA GLU A 36 27.13 7.03 -4.63
C GLU A 36 28.46 7.73 -4.97
N VAL A 37 29.05 8.47 -4.01
CA VAL A 37 30.38 9.09 -4.19
C VAL A 37 31.47 8.01 -4.29
N GLU A 38 31.41 6.95 -3.49
CA GLU A 38 32.31 5.79 -3.60
C GLU A 38 32.21 5.10 -4.96
N HIS A 39 31.00 5.04 -5.54
CA HIS A 39 30.78 4.51 -6.87
C HIS A 39 31.50 5.34 -7.94
N TYR A 40 31.38 6.67 -7.91
CA TYR A 40 32.06 7.55 -8.86
C TYR A 40 33.58 7.58 -8.70
N LEU A 41 34.09 7.51 -7.47
CA LEU A 41 35.51 7.31 -7.19
C LEU A 41 36.02 6.02 -7.85
N TRP A 42 35.27 4.93 -7.73
CA TRP A 42 35.62 3.66 -8.36
C TRP A 42 35.64 3.71 -9.89
N ILE A 43 34.80 4.55 -10.52
CA ILE A 43 34.80 4.79 -11.97
C ILE A 43 35.98 5.68 -12.41
N GLY A 44 36.76 6.22 -11.46
CA GLY A 44 37.97 6.99 -11.70
C GLY A 44 37.78 8.50 -11.67
N LEU A 45 36.64 9.00 -11.17
CA LEU A 45 36.45 10.43 -10.94
C LEU A 45 37.20 10.88 -9.68
N PRO A 46 37.86 12.05 -9.71
CA PRO A 46 38.43 12.62 -8.49
C PRO A 46 37.31 12.99 -7.51
N PHE A 47 37.59 12.91 -6.21
CA PHE A 47 36.60 13.13 -5.14
C PHE A 47 35.76 14.41 -5.31
N GLU A 48 36.38 15.54 -5.65
CA GLU A 48 35.65 16.81 -5.81
C GLU A 48 34.65 16.74 -6.97
N SER A 49 35.00 16.11 -8.10
CA SER A 49 34.09 15.93 -9.24
C SER A 49 33.02 14.88 -8.96
N ALA A 50 33.36 13.81 -8.24
CA ALA A 50 32.39 12.82 -7.78
C ALA A 50 31.37 13.45 -6.82
N LEU A 51 31.84 14.25 -5.87
CA LEU A 51 31.00 14.99 -4.92
C LEU A 51 30.12 16.01 -5.64
N GLU A 52 30.69 16.83 -6.52
CA GLU A 52 29.95 17.82 -7.31
C GLU A 52 28.88 17.16 -8.17
N LYS A 53 29.20 16.04 -8.82
CA LYS A 53 28.26 15.27 -9.63
C LYS A 53 27.13 14.70 -8.80
N THR A 54 27.45 14.05 -7.68
CA THR A 54 26.45 13.52 -6.75
C THR A 54 25.56 14.62 -6.17
N LEU A 55 26.11 15.81 -5.86
CA LEU A 55 25.35 16.95 -5.35
C LEU A 55 24.51 17.65 -6.43
N MET A 56 24.95 17.65 -7.68
CA MET A 56 24.12 18.09 -8.82
C MET A 56 22.95 17.15 -9.04
N ASP A 57 23.18 15.84 -8.98
CA ASP A 57 22.14 14.82 -9.15
C ASP A 57 21.18 14.81 -7.94
N ALA A 58 21.71 15.04 -6.74
CA ALA A 58 20.97 15.28 -5.50
C ALA A 58 20.73 16.78 -5.26
N ASN A 59 20.20 17.50 -6.27
CA ASN A 59 19.92 18.93 -6.22
C ASN A 59 19.36 19.37 -4.84
N ALA A 60 19.97 20.39 -4.24
CA ALA A 60 19.55 20.98 -2.96
C ALA A 60 18.05 21.33 -2.92
N ASP A 61 17.47 21.76 -4.05
CA ASP A 61 16.02 22.02 -4.17
C ASP A 61 15.20 20.74 -4.06
N SER A 62 15.68 19.61 -4.61
CA SER A 62 15.03 18.30 -4.51
C SER A 62 15.04 17.79 -3.07
N VAL A 63 16.16 17.95 -2.36
CA VAL A 63 16.30 17.59 -0.94
C VAL A 63 15.40 18.47 -0.08
N GLN A 64 15.34 19.78 -0.35
CA GLN A 64 14.46 20.71 0.36
C GLN A 64 12.97 20.42 0.07
N LYS A 65 12.64 20.05 -1.17
CA LYS A 65 11.29 19.63 -1.58
C LYS A 65 10.90 18.32 -0.89
N LEU A 66 11.79 17.33 -0.86
CA LEU A 66 11.60 16.09 -0.11
C LEU A 66 11.36 16.35 1.37
N ARG A 67 12.16 17.21 2.00
CA ARG A 67 11.97 17.61 3.40
C ARG A 67 10.59 18.24 3.63
N LYS A 68 10.17 19.17 2.77
CA LYS A 68 8.84 19.82 2.88
C LYS A 68 7.70 18.81 2.71
N LEU A 69 7.82 17.90 1.74
CA LEU A 69 6.85 16.82 1.53
C LEU A 69 6.77 15.91 2.75
N TYR A 70 7.92 15.41 3.24
CA TYR A 70 7.97 14.57 4.44
C TYR A 70 7.40 15.28 5.68
N GLN A 71 7.75 16.55 5.93
CA GLN A 71 7.22 17.29 7.09
C GLN A 71 5.72 17.54 6.99
N GLN A 72 5.20 17.82 5.79
CA GLN A 72 3.77 18.01 5.56
C GLN A 72 2.99 16.68 5.67
N GLU A 73 3.60 15.57 5.28
CA GLU A 73 2.97 14.25 5.22
C GLU A 73 3.08 13.46 6.54
N LEU A 74 4.14 13.66 7.33
CA LEU A 74 4.33 13.07 8.67
C LEU A 74 3.54 13.79 9.76
N ALA A 75 3.09 15.02 9.50
CA ALA A 75 2.29 15.79 10.44
C ALA A 75 0.83 15.32 10.42
N PHE A 76 0.57 14.12 10.95
CA PHE A 76 -0.77 13.85 11.47
C PHE A 76 -1.00 14.79 12.65
N SER A 77 -2.03 15.63 12.56
CA SER A 77 -2.51 16.34 13.75
C SER A 77 -3.05 15.31 14.75
N ASP A 78 -2.98 15.61 16.06
CA ASP A 78 -3.51 14.71 17.11
C ASP A 78 -4.98 14.31 16.86
N ALA A 79 -5.75 15.21 16.24
CA ALA A 79 -7.13 14.97 15.83
C ALA A 79 -7.24 13.91 14.71
N GLN A 80 -6.31 13.89 13.75
CA GLN A 80 -6.30 12.90 12.67
C GLN A 80 -5.80 11.53 13.16
N LEU A 81 -4.87 11.50 14.12
CA LEU A 81 -4.43 10.27 14.78
C LEU A 81 -5.57 9.61 15.58
N ALA A 82 -6.45 10.40 16.18
CA ALA A 82 -7.58 9.88 16.94
C ALA A 82 -8.66 9.21 16.07
N GLU A 83 -8.78 9.62 14.81
CA GLU A 83 -9.78 9.10 13.87
C GLU A 83 -9.21 8.04 12.90
N ALA A 84 -7.89 8.04 12.68
CA ALA A 84 -7.24 7.12 11.75
C ALA A 84 -7.29 5.67 12.24
N SER A 85 -7.62 4.75 11.32
CA SER A 85 -7.53 3.32 11.61
C SER A 85 -6.07 2.85 11.66
N LEU A 86 -5.80 1.74 12.35
CA LEU A 86 -4.46 1.16 12.40
C LEU A 86 -3.90 0.87 11.00
N ASP A 87 -4.74 0.39 10.08
CA ASP A 87 -4.35 0.17 8.69
C ASP A 87 -4.04 1.51 7.97
N ASP A 88 -4.74 2.61 8.28
CA ASP A 88 -4.42 3.93 7.71
C ASP A 88 -3.05 4.44 8.12
N ILE A 89 -2.71 4.22 9.39
CA ILE A 89 -1.42 4.61 9.97
C ILE A 89 -0.31 3.74 9.38
N LEU A 90 -0.54 2.42 9.30
CA LEU A 90 0.46 1.45 8.86
C LEU A 90 0.74 1.50 7.35
N PHE A 91 -0.25 1.90 6.56
CA PHE A 91 -0.14 2.02 5.10
C PHE A 91 -0.07 3.48 4.62
N GLN A 92 0.35 4.42 5.46
CA GLN A 92 0.54 5.81 5.02
C GLN A 92 1.62 5.91 3.90
N PHE A 93 1.68 7.08 3.22
CA PHE A 93 2.65 7.40 2.17
C PHE A 93 2.49 6.60 0.88
N ARG A 94 3.62 6.24 0.24
CA ARG A 94 3.68 5.36 -0.94
C ARG A 94 2.98 4.03 -0.70
N ASN A 95 2.90 3.57 0.55
CA ASN A 95 2.25 2.32 0.88
C ASN A 95 0.73 2.34 0.64
N LYS A 96 0.10 3.53 0.67
CA LYS A 96 -1.33 3.72 0.36
C LYS A 96 -1.62 3.62 -1.13
N SER A 97 -0.65 4.06 -1.93
CA SER A 97 -0.72 4.00 -3.40
C SER A 97 -0.48 2.60 -3.95
N TYR A 98 0.08 1.69 -3.14
CA TYR A 98 0.11 0.29 -3.47
C TYR A 98 -1.28 -0.31 -3.26
N GLY A 99 -1.80 -1.02 -4.26
CA GLY A 99 -3.10 -1.70 -4.20
C GLY A 99 -3.24 -2.70 -3.03
N ALA A 100 -2.16 -2.98 -2.29
CA ALA A 100 -2.17 -3.73 -1.04
C ALA A 100 -3.05 -3.09 0.05
N TYR A 101 -3.08 -1.76 0.16
CA TYR A 101 -3.91 -1.05 1.14
C TYR A 101 -5.41 -1.20 0.84
N SER A 102 -5.82 -1.00 -0.41
CA SER A 102 -7.20 -1.23 -0.84
C SER A 102 -7.61 -2.71 -0.69
N LEU A 103 -6.67 -3.64 -0.91
CA LEU A 103 -6.91 -5.07 -0.70
C LEU A 103 -7.13 -5.39 0.78
N ARG A 104 -6.33 -4.80 1.69
CA ARG A 104 -6.45 -4.98 3.14
C ARG A 104 -7.80 -4.51 3.67
N GLN A 105 -8.22 -3.33 3.27
CA GLN A 105 -9.46 -2.71 3.72
C GLN A 105 -10.72 -3.46 3.23
N SER A 106 -10.64 -4.03 2.03
CA SER A 106 -11.74 -4.80 1.44
C SER A 106 -11.75 -6.28 1.84
N TYR A 107 -10.62 -6.82 2.31
CA TYR A 107 -10.41 -8.25 2.57
C TYR A 107 -11.50 -8.88 3.44
N GLN A 108 -11.83 -8.27 4.57
CA GLN A 108 -12.82 -8.83 5.50
C GLN A 108 -14.21 -8.94 4.86
N LYS A 109 -14.62 -7.92 4.09
CA LYS A 109 -15.92 -7.90 3.40
C LYS A 109 -15.96 -8.91 2.26
N THR A 110 -14.90 -8.93 1.44
CA THR A 110 -14.75 -9.89 0.34
C THR A 110 -14.77 -11.33 0.85
N LEU A 111 -14.07 -11.59 1.96
CA LEU A 111 -14.04 -12.91 2.60
C LEU A 111 -15.43 -13.29 3.13
N ALA A 112 -16.14 -12.36 3.79
CA ALA A 112 -17.50 -12.60 4.28
C ALA A 112 -18.47 -12.93 3.14
N TYR A 113 -18.39 -12.21 2.02
CA TYR A 113 -19.23 -12.49 0.85
C TYR A 113 -18.87 -13.83 0.20
N ALA A 114 -17.59 -14.15 0.07
CA ALA A 114 -17.14 -15.44 -0.47
C ALA A 114 -17.61 -16.62 0.39
N LEU A 115 -17.46 -16.53 1.73
CA LEU A 115 -17.94 -17.56 2.65
C LEU A 115 -19.46 -17.70 2.63
N SER A 116 -20.18 -16.58 2.59
CA SER A 116 -21.64 -16.59 2.49
C SER A 116 -22.09 -17.24 1.19
N GLY A 117 -21.48 -16.86 0.06
CA GLY A 117 -21.75 -17.46 -1.24
C GLY A 117 -21.46 -18.97 -1.28
N ALA A 118 -20.35 -19.41 -0.68
CA ALA A 118 -20.00 -20.82 -0.59
C ALA A 118 -21.03 -21.62 0.25
N LEU A 119 -21.45 -21.08 1.40
CA LEU A 119 -22.50 -21.69 2.22
C LEU A 119 -23.84 -21.77 1.48
N GLY A 120 -24.23 -20.69 0.79
CA GLY A 120 -25.45 -20.66 -0.02
C GLY A 120 -25.43 -21.70 -1.14
N LEU A 121 -24.31 -21.82 -1.86
CA LEU A 121 -24.09 -22.86 -2.86
C LEU A 121 -24.16 -24.27 -2.27
N GLY A 122 -23.59 -24.48 -1.08
CA GLY A 122 -23.66 -25.75 -0.37
C GLY A 122 -25.10 -26.16 -0.05
N LEU A 123 -25.91 -25.22 0.48
CA LEU A 123 -27.32 -25.45 0.76
C LEU A 123 -28.11 -25.77 -0.51
N MET A 124 -27.83 -25.06 -1.60
CA MET A 124 -28.42 -25.35 -2.91
C MET A 124 -28.07 -26.78 -3.34
N MET A 125 -26.79 -27.17 -3.31
CA MET A 125 -26.37 -28.50 -3.77
C MET A 125 -27.02 -29.64 -2.96
N ILE A 126 -27.17 -29.48 -1.64
CA ILE A 126 -27.85 -30.46 -0.79
C ILE A 126 -29.34 -30.58 -1.18
N ALA A 127 -30.03 -29.46 -1.35
CA ALA A 127 -31.43 -29.47 -1.75
C ALA A 127 -31.64 -30.01 -3.18
N LEU A 128 -30.69 -29.79 -4.09
CA LEU A 128 -30.69 -30.37 -5.44
C LEU A 128 -30.51 -31.89 -5.42
N LEU A 129 -29.57 -32.40 -4.62
CA LEU A 129 -29.38 -33.84 -4.47
C LEU A 129 -30.63 -34.51 -3.89
N HIS A 130 -31.29 -33.83 -2.95
CA HIS A 130 -32.55 -34.31 -2.40
C HIS A 130 -33.68 -34.35 -3.44
N LEU A 131 -33.77 -33.33 -4.29
CA LEU A 131 -34.71 -33.28 -5.42
C LEU A 131 -34.51 -34.46 -6.38
N ILE A 132 -33.26 -34.72 -6.77
CA ILE A 132 -32.92 -35.84 -7.67
C ILE A 132 -33.34 -37.17 -7.04
N SER A 133 -33.20 -37.30 -5.72
CA SER A 133 -33.56 -38.52 -4.98
C SER A 133 -35.07 -38.74 -4.87
N GLN A 134 -35.89 -37.70 -4.63
CA GLN A 134 -37.31 -37.85 -4.33
C GLN A 134 -38.27 -37.70 -5.53
N LYS A 135 -37.80 -37.26 -6.71
CA LYS A 135 -38.57 -37.05 -7.96
C LYS A 135 -39.79 -36.10 -7.89
N ASN A 136 -40.27 -35.73 -6.71
CA ASN A 136 -41.37 -34.79 -6.50
C ASN A 136 -40.84 -33.52 -5.84
N TRP A 137 -40.79 -32.41 -6.59
CA TRP A 137 -40.40 -31.11 -6.05
C TRP A 137 -41.61 -30.36 -5.51
N THR A 138 -41.48 -29.79 -4.32
CA THR A 138 -42.44 -28.80 -3.81
C THR A 138 -41.68 -27.71 -3.08
N TYR A 139 -41.86 -26.45 -3.49
CA TYR A 139 -41.21 -25.29 -2.85
C TYR A 139 -41.62 -25.08 -1.39
N TRP A 140 -42.80 -25.58 -1.02
CA TRP A 140 -43.32 -25.55 0.36
C TRP A 140 -42.77 -26.67 1.26
N SER A 141 -41.93 -27.57 0.72
CA SER A 141 -41.24 -28.57 1.53
C SER A 141 -40.05 -27.95 2.29
N PRO A 142 -39.56 -28.59 3.37
CA PRO A 142 -38.37 -28.15 4.09
C PRO A 142 -37.16 -27.96 3.16
N TRP A 143 -36.98 -28.84 2.18
CA TRP A 143 -35.88 -28.77 1.21
C TRP A 143 -36.08 -27.68 0.15
N GLY A 144 -37.33 -27.38 -0.21
CA GLY A 144 -37.68 -26.22 -1.03
C GLY A 144 -37.32 -24.89 -0.34
N MET A 145 -37.56 -24.80 0.97
CA MET A 145 -37.15 -23.63 1.77
C MET A 145 -35.62 -23.50 1.85
N VAL A 146 -34.90 -24.61 2.06
CA VAL A 146 -33.42 -24.63 2.05
C VAL A 146 -32.87 -24.14 0.71
N TRP A 147 -33.48 -24.55 -0.40
CA TRP A 147 -33.11 -24.07 -1.73
C TRP A 147 -33.33 -22.57 -1.91
N ILE A 148 -34.49 -22.04 -1.50
CA ILE A 148 -34.80 -20.61 -1.58
C ILE A 148 -33.82 -19.78 -0.74
N ILE A 149 -33.50 -20.24 0.48
CA ILE A 149 -32.51 -19.60 1.35
C ILE A 149 -31.13 -19.61 0.69
N GLY A 150 -30.70 -20.76 0.14
CA GLY A 150 -29.43 -20.88 -0.58
C GLY A 150 -29.34 -19.90 -1.75
N VAL A 151 -30.38 -19.81 -2.58
CA VAL A 151 -30.46 -18.85 -3.70
C VAL A 151 -30.38 -17.41 -3.21
N GLY A 152 -31.10 -17.07 -2.14
CA GLY A 152 -31.09 -15.71 -1.57
C GLY A 152 -29.70 -15.31 -1.05
N ILE A 153 -29.01 -16.23 -0.36
CA ILE A 153 -27.66 -15.99 0.16
C ILE A 153 -26.66 -15.80 -0.99
N VAL A 154 -26.70 -16.64 -2.02
CA VAL A 154 -25.79 -16.52 -3.18
C VAL A 154 -26.06 -15.22 -3.94
N ALA A 155 -27.32 -14.91 -4.24
CA ALA A 155 -27.69 -13.69 -4.94
C ALA A 155 -27.25 -12.43 -4.16
N GLY A 156 -27.48 -12.42 -2.85
CA GLY A 156 -27.03 -11.33 -1.97
C GLY A 156 -25.50 -11.18 -1.96
N ALA A 157 -24.76 -12.28 -1.82
CA ALA A 157 -23.30 -12.26 -1.83
C ALA A 157 -22.73 -11.73 -3.16
N VAL A 158 -23.31 -12.15 -4.30
CA VAL A 158 -22.89 -11.69 -5.63
C VAL A 158 -23.17 -10.20 -5.81
N VAL A 159 -24.38 -9.74 -5.49
CA VAL A 159 -24.74 -8.32 -5.62
C VAL A 159 -23.85 -7.45 -4.73
N MET A 160 -23.62 -7.85 -3.48
CA MET A 160 -22.77 -7.10 -2.55
C MET A 160 -21.31 -7.07 -3.00
N TYR A 161 -20.82 -8.16 -3.61
CA TYR A 161 -19.48 -8.20 -4.21
C TYR A 161 -19.33 -7.22 -5.38
N PHE A 162 -20.29 -7.18 -6.30
CA PHE A 162 -20.26 -6.24 -7.44
C PHE A 162 -20.41 -4.78 -7.00
N LEU A 163 -21.34 -4.48 -6.09
CA LEU A 163 -21.50 -3.14 -5.53
C LEU A 163 -20.27 -2.67 -4.77
N GLN A 164 -19.53 -3.60 -4.14
CA GLN A 164 -18.25 -3.28 -3.54
C GLN A 164 -17.22 -2.96 -4.60
N GLN A 165 -17.14 -3.73 -5.70
CA GLN A 165 -16.15 -3.56 -6.76
C GLN A 165 -16.29 -2.21 -7.50
N GLU A 166 -17.52 -1.74 -7.75
CA GLU A 166 -17.76 -0.43 -8.39
C GLU A 166 -17.31 0.77 -7.55
N ARG A 167 -17.16 0.60 -6.23
CA ARG A 167 -16.65 1.67 -5.35
C ARG A 167 -15.14 1.88 -5.43
N TRP A 168 -14.41 1.05 -6.18
CA TRP A 168 -12.94 1.04 -6.20
C TRP A 168 -12.35 1.22 -7.61
N GLU A 169 -12.67 2.32 -8.30
CA GLU A 169 -11.78 3.02 -9.25
C GLU A 169 -12.12 4.54 -9.25
N PRO A 170 -11.14 5.47 -9.30
CA PRO A 170 -9.87 5.37 -10.00
C PRO A 170 -8.62 5.45 -9.10
N VAL A 171 -7.58 4.73 -9.50
CA VAL A 171 -6.20 5.05 -9.11
C VAL A 171 -5.94 6.52 -9.47
N PRO A 172 -5.48 7.38 -8.56
CA PRO A 172 -5.20 8.77 -8.91
C PRO A 172 -4.18 8.77 -10.05
N ASN A 173 -4.57 9.36 -11.18
CA ASN A 173 -3.71 9.53 -12.34
C ASN A 173 -2.45 10.29 -11.88
N ARG A 174 -1.30 9.63 -11.99
CA ARG A 174 0.00 10.16 -11.57
C ARG A 174 0.47 11.31 -12.47
N ASP A 175 -0.29 11.63 -13.53
CA ASP A 175 -0.01 12.69 -14.50
C ASP A 175 -0.70 14.03 -14.19
N ALA A 176 -1.35 14.18 -13.03
CA ALA A 176 -1.88 15.47 -12.59
C ALA A 176 -0.84 16.26 -11.75
N ARG A 177 0.13 16.86 -12.47
CA ARG A 177 1.16 17.86 -12.07
C ARG A 177 2.56 17.34 -11.75
#